data_AF-X0XKP3-F1
#
_entry.id   AF-X0XKP3-F1
#
_cell.length_a   1.000
_cell.length_b   1.000
_cell.length_c   1.000
_cell.angle_alpha   90.00
_cell.angle_beta   90.00
_cell.angle_gamma   90.00
#
_symmetry.space_group_name_H-M   'P 1'
#
loop_
_entity.id
_entity.type
_entity.pdbx_description
1 polymer ?
#
loop_
_entity_poly.entity_id
_entity_poly.type
_entity_poly.pdbx_seq_one_letter_code
_entity_poly.pdbx_strand_id
1 'polypeptide(L)' 'MSMETSEEKVVSTICNSHCGGSCLIKIHVKDGVIRRLESDDGAEPQFRACAR' A
#
# COMPACT_ATOMS: atom_id res chain seq x y z
N MET A 1 1.67 -28.15 -13.78
CA MET A 1 0.91 -27.06 -13.13
C MET A 1 1.15 -25.78 -13.90
N SER A 2 0.10 -25.20 -14.49
CA SER A 2 0.19 -23.90 -15.14
C SER A 2 0.46 -22.84 -14.07
N MET A 3 1.60 -22.18 -14.16
CA MET A 3 1.97 -21.08 -13.28
C MET A 3 1.30 -19.83 -13.84
N GLU A 4 0.04 -19.59 -13.47
CA GLU A 4 -0.60 -18.30 -13.72
C GLU A 4 0.15 -17.25 -12.89
N THR A 5 0.92 -16.40 -13.56
CA THR A 5 1.56 -15.26 -12.92
C THR A 5 0.47 -14.25 -12.59
N SER A 6 -0.03 -14.27 -11.36
CA SER A 6 -0.96 -13.26 -10.89
C SER A 6 -0.37 -11.87 -11.03
N GLU A 7 -1.20 -10.97 -11.57
CA GLU A 7 -0.85 -9.56 -11.73
C GLU A 7 -0.81 -8.89 -10.36
N GLU A 8 0.19 -8.04 -10.14
CA GLU A 8 0.27 -7.20 -8.94
C GLU A 8 -0.69 -6.01 -9.11
N LYS A 9 -1.57 -5.83 -8.13
CA LYS A 9 -2.49 -4.69 -8.07
C LYS A 9 -2.03 -3.72 -7.00
N VAL A 10 -1.97 -2.44 -7.36
CA VAL A 10 -1.72 -1.35 -6.41
C VAL A 10 -3.04 -0.71 -5.99
N VAL A 11 -3.26 -0.57 -4.68
CA VAL A 11 -4.45 0.04 -4.10
C VAL A 11 -4.04 1.15 -3.14
N SER A 12 -4.57 2.36 -3.31
CA SER A 12 -4.38 3.46 -2.36
C SER A 12 -5.43 3.40 -1.25
N THR A 13 -5.01 3.49 0.01
CA THR A 13 -5.89 3.52 1.18
C THR A 13 -5.25 4.34 2.32
N ILE A 14 -5.95 4.44 3.45
CA ILE A 14 -5.44 5.05 4.68
C ILE A 14 -5.02 3.98 5.69
N CYS A 15 -3.94 4.23 6.45
CA CYS A 15 -3.52 3.37 7.57
C CYS A 15 -4.06 3.90 8.90
N ASN A 16 -4.97 3.16 9.55
CA ASN A 16 -5.55 3.49 10.86
C ASN A 16 -5.30 2.42 11.94
N SER A 17 -4.37 1.49 11.70
CA SER A 17 -4.10 0.38 12.62
C SER A 17 -3.42 0.80 13.93
N HIS A 18 -2.65 1.90 13.90
CA HIS A 18 -1.80 2.33 15.03
C HIS A 18 -2.12 3.73 15.57
N CYS A 19 -2.64 4.61 14.73
CA CYS A 19 -2.89 6.02 15.07
C CYS A 19 -4.15 6.53 14.38
N GLY A 20 -4.38 7.84 14.41
CA GLY A 20 -5.58 8.53 13.91
C GLY A 20 -5.89 8.41 12.41
N GLY A 21 -5.18 7.60 11.64
CA GLY A 21 -5.71 7.16 10.34
C GLY A 21 -5.46 8.05 9.14
N SER A 22 -4.55 9.02 9.20
CA SER A 22 -4.43 10.04 8.14
C SER A 22 -3.33 9.77 7.11
N CYS A 23 -2.55 8.69 7.25
CA CYS A 23 -1.48 8.37 6.32
C CYS A 23 -2.04 7.73 5.05
N LEU A 24 -1.90 8.40 3.90
CA LEU A 24 -2.15 7.80 2.59
C LEU A 24 -1.02 6.81 2.28
N ILE A 25 -1.40 5.56 2.01
CA ILE A 25 -0.47 4.46 1.69
C ILE A 25 -0.90 3.74 0.42
N LYS A 26 0.09 3.26 -0.34
CA LYS A 26 -0.12 2.36 -1.48
C LYS A 26 0.17 0.93 -1.05
N ILE A 27 -0.79 0.04 -1.26
CA ILE A 27 -0.70 -1.37 -0.94
C ILE A 27 -0.54 -2.16 -2.24
N HIS A 28 0.53 -2.94 -2.32
CA HIS A 28 0.78 -3.88 -3.41
C HIS A 28 0.23 -5.25 -3.03
N VAL A 29 -0.76 -5.71 -3.79
CA VAL A 29 -1.47 -6.98 -3.56
C VAL A 29 -1.20 -7.92 -4.72
N LYS A 30 -0.75 -9.14 -4.40
CA LYS A 30 -0.53 -10.22 -5.36
C LYS A 30 -1.04 -11.53 -4.78
N ASP A 31 -1.82 -12.29 -5.55
CA ASP A 31 -2.51 -13.51 -5.10
C ASP A 31 -3.42 -13.28 -3.87
N GLY A 32 -4.04 -12.10 -3.74
CA GLY A 32 -4.83 -11.73 -2.57
C GLY A 32 -4.02 -11.47 -1.30
N VAL A 33 -2.69 -11.49 -1.38
CA VAL A 33 -1.77 -11.23 -0.27
C VAL A 33 -1.12 -9.87 -0.42
N ILE A 34 -1.11 -9.08 0.67
CA ILE A 34 -0.35 -7.83 0.73
C ILE A 34 1.14 -8.16 0.76
N ARG A 35 1.90 -7.69 -0.23
CA ARG A 35 3.35 -7.95 -0.36
C ARG A 35 4.19 -6.75 0.04
N ARG A 36 3.66 -5.53 -0.13
CA ARG A 36 4.39 -4.29 0.10
C ARG A 36 3.46 -3.13 0.44
N LEU A 37 3.94 -2.26 1.30
CA LEU A 37 3.32 -0.97 1.59
C LEU A 37 4.32 0.14 1.24
N GLU A 38 3.82 1.20 0.63
CA GLU A 38 4.59 2.41 0.33
C GLU A 38 3.85 3.65 0.82
N SER A 39 4.61 4.72 1.09
CA SER A 39 4.03 6.05 1.27
C SER A 39 3.48 6.58 -0.06
N ASP A 40 2.70 7.66 0.03
CA ASP A 40 2.33 8.46 -1.12
C ASP A 40 3.57 8.95 -1.90
N ASP A 41 3.44 9.04 -3.22
CA ASP A 41 4.47 9.50 -4.17
C ASP A 41 3.99 10.71 -4.99
N GLY A 42 2.95 11.40 -4.49
CA GLY A 42 2.41 12.62 -5.06
C GLY A 42 3.32 13.84 -4.94
N ALA A 43 2.83 14.98 -5.41
CA ALA A 43 3.54 16.25 -5.28
C ALA A 43 3.56 16.73 -3.82
N GLU A 44 4.59 17.48 -3.45
CA GLU A 44 4.70 18.05 -2.10
C GLU A 44 3.63 19.12 -1.83
N PRO A 45 3.09 19.21 -0.58
CA PRO A 45 3.42 18.37 0.58
C PRO A 45 2.78 16.98 0.52
N GLN A 46 3.59 15.92 0.60
CA GLN A 46 3.13 14.53 0.48
C GLN A 46 2.86 13.87 1.84
N PHE A 47 1.99 12.86 1.87
CA PHE A 47 1.80 12.05 3.06
C PHE A 47 2.97 11.09 3.26
N ARG A 48 3.59 11.12 4.44
CA ARG A 48 4.63 10.18 4.85
C ARG A 48 4.09 9.21 5.88
N ALA A 49 4.03 7.93 5.52
CA ALA A 49 3.67 6.89 6.47
C ALA A 49 4.82 6.66 7.47
N CYS A 50 4.47 6.40 8.73
CA CYS A 50 5.45 5.99 9.72
C CYS A 50 5.85 4.53 9.53
N ALA A 51 6.92 4.09 10.19
CA ALA A 51 7.39 2.70 10.11
C ALA A 51 6.53 1.67 10.89
N ARG A 52 5.36 2.08 11.42
CA ARG A 52 4.46 1.20 12.18
C ARG A 52 3.38 0.62 11.29
#